data_AF-A0A2W6A9M4-F1
#
_entry.id   AF-A0A2W6A9M4-F1
#
_cell.length_a   1.000
_cell.length_b   1.000
_cell.length_c   1.000
_cell.angle_alpha   90.00
_cell.angle_beta   90.00
_cell.angle_gamma   90.00
#
_symmetry.space_group_name_H-M   'P 1'
#
loop_
_entity.id
_entity.type
_entity.pdbx_description
1 polymer ?
#
loop_
_entity_poly.entity_id
_entity_poly.type
_entity_poly.pdbx_seq_one_letter_code
_entity_poly.pdbx_strand_id
1 'polypeptide(L)'
;MAWETHWKKHPTVRSGDQLSLGEKAADKMRNGMGSWPFVFAFFAVMITWAVINGILHVGGGNGFDPYPFILLNLFLSMLAGIQAAALLIAAKRSDSVASEISLHTETTADDIKALLQTNNDLTSAVHDVVVAMKSQTDMLQEIHRHVEALSPGAGTSTPPRA
;
A
#
# COMPACT_ATOMS: atom_id res chain seq x y z
N MET A 1 -2.42 -16.41 -8.88
CA MET A 1 -2.83 -15.21 -8.10
C MET A 1 -1.60 -14.76 -7.31
N ALA A 2 -0.82 -13.85 -7.87
CA ALA A 2 0.47 -13.43 -7.32
C ALA A 2 0.45 -11.92 -7.12
N TRP A 3 0.22 -11.49 -5.88
CA TRP A 3 0.46 -10.12 -5.45
C TRP A 3 1.97 -9.99 -5.14
N GLU A 4 2.80 -10.05 -6.18
CA GLU A 4 4.21 -9.65 -6.09
C GLU A 4 4.25 -8.13 -5.89
N THR A 5 4.50 -7.69 -4.67
CA THR A 5 4.64 -6.27 -4.34
C THR A 5 5.86 -5.70 -5.06
N HIS A 6 5.64 -5.05 -6.20
CA HIS A 6 6.67 -4.35 -7.00
C HIS A 6 7.25 -3.10 -6.30
N TRP A 7 7.15 -3.04 -4.96
CA TRP A 7 7.61 -1.96 -4.09
C TRP A 7 9.10 -1.65 -4.28
N LYS A 8 9.90 -2.65 -4.67
CA LYS A 8 11.33 -2.49 -4.97
C LYS A 8 11.65 -1.72 -6.24
N LYS A 9 10.67 -1.48 -7.12
CA LYS A 9 10.84 -0.72 -8.37
C LYS A 9 10.36 0.73 -8.26
N HIS A 10 9.86 1.14 -7.09
CA HIS A 10 9.35 2.48 -6.90
C HIS A 10 10.50 3.50 -6.92
N PRO A 11 10.41 4.58 -7.72
CA PRO A 11 11.53 5.52 -7.96
C PRO A 11 12.03 6.23 -6.69
N THR A 12 11.22 6.26 -5.64
CA THR A 12 11.54 6.87 -4.34
C THR A 12 12.31 5.95 -3.38
N VAL A 13 12.44 4.65 -3.69
CA VAL A 13 13.11 3.68 -2.81
C VAL A 13 14.58 3.53 -3.23
N ARG A 14 15.49 4.09 -2.41
CA ARG A 14 16.94 3.92 -2.57
C ARG A 14 17.30 2.44 -2.56
N SER A 15 17.64 1.89 -3.73
CA SER A 15 17.90 0.46 -3.92
C SER A 15 19.39 0.18 -4.10
N GLY A 16 19.90 -0.74 -3.28
CA GLY A 16 21.06 -1.62 -3.56
C GLY A 16 22.45 -1.00 -3.52
N ASP A 17 22.72 0.00 -4.36
CA ASP A 17 24.10 0.35 -4.75
C ASP A 17 24.62 1.66 -4.14
N GLN A 18 23.79 2.37 -3.38
CA GLN A 18 24.15 3.60 -2.66
C GLN A 18 24.07 3.47 -1.12
N LEU A 19 23.94 2.24 -0.61
CA LEU A 19 23.84 2.01 0.84
C LEU A 19 25.23 1.94 1.49
N SER A 20 25.44 2.76 2.51
CA SER A 20 26.62 2.74 3.37
C SER A 20 26.81 1.36 4.02
N LEU A 21 28.05 1.00 4.34
CA LEU A 21 28.38 -0.26 5.05
C LEU A 21 27.51 -0.47 6.30
N GLY A 22 27.10 0.61 6.97
CA GLY A 22 26.20 0.58 8.12
C GLY A 22 24.78 0.14 7.79
N GLU A 23 24.22 0.54 6.64
CA GLU A 23 22.87 0.15 6.22
C GLU A 23 22.84 -1.34 5.81
N LYS A 24 23.92 -1.84 5.18
CA LYS A 24 24.08 -3.28 4.90
C LYS A 24 24.20 -4.12 6.18
N ALA A 25 24.91 -3.61 7.19
CA ALA A 25 25.00 -4.28 8.49
C ALA A 25 23.65 -4.29 9.23
N ALA A 26 22.90 -3.19 9.18
CA ALA A 26 21.56 -3.08 9.76
C ALA A 26 20.56 -4.04 9.09
N ASP A 27 20.60 -4.19 7.77
CA ASP A 27 19.73 -5.13 7.05
C ASP A 27 20.06 -6.60 7.38
N LYS A 28 21.34 -6.93 7.54
CA LYS A 28 21.78 -8.27 7.96
C LYS A 28 21.38 -8.55 9.41
N MET A 29 21.50 -7.56 10.30
CA MET A 29 21.04 -7.65 11.69
C MET A 29 19.52 -7.79 11.77
N ARG A 30 18.74 -7.02 10.99
CA ARG A 30 17.28 -7.10 10.92
C ARG A 30 16.81 -8.50 10.51
N ASN A 31 17.39 -9.07 9.47
CA ASN A 31 17.02 -10.40 8.99
C ASN A 31 17.40 -11.51 10.00
N GLY A 32 18.42 -11.30 10.83
CA GLY A 32 18.82 -12.23 11.88
C GLY A 32 18.00 -12.11 13.18
N MET A 33 17.72 -10.88 13.62
CA MET A 33 17.08 -10.60 14.91
C MET A 33 15.56 -10.90 14.91
N GLY A 34 14.91 -10.91 13.73
CA GLY A 34 13.48 -11.26 13.59
C GLY A 34 13.18 -12.76 13.45
N SER A 35 14.19 -13.62 13.49
CA SER A 35 14.02 -15.06 13.27
C SER A 35 13.74 -15.81 14.57
N TRP A 36 12.70 -16.65 14.59
CA TRP A 36 12.35 -17.52 15.73
C TRP A 36 13.53 -18.31 16.36
N PRO A 37 14.47 -18.90 15.60
CA PRO A 37 15.65 -19.55 16.18
C PRO A 37 16.60 -18.62 16.97
N PHE A 38 16.64 -17.32 16.67
CA PHE A 38 17.47 -16.36 17.41
C PHE A 38 16.96 -16.16 18.85
N VAL A 39 15.64 -16.15 19.02
CA VAL A 39 14.98 -16.05 20.33
C VAL A 39 15.35 -17.26 21.20
N PHE A 40 15.29 -18.47 20.65
CA PHE A 40 15.68 -19.68 21.37
C PHE A 40 17.18 -19.71 21.71
N ALA A 41 18.06 -19.26 20.82
CA ALA A 41 19.49 -19.15 21.10
C ALA A 41 19.77 -18.17 22.25
N PHE A 42 19.05 -17.05 22.29
CA PHE A 42 19.16 -16.06 23.38
C PHE A 42 18.76 -16.65 24.73
N PHE A 43 17.63 -17.36 24.80
CA PHE A 43 17.23 -18.08 26.02
C PHE A 43 18.23 -19.17 26.43
N ALA A 44 18.78 -19.91 25.47
CA ALA A 44 19.78 -20.94 25.75
C ALA A 44 21.06 -20.35 26.36
N VAL A 45 21.54 -19.20 25.85
CA VAL A 45 22.68 -18.48 26.43
C VAL A 45 22.36 -17.97 27.83
N MET A 46 21.16 -17.43 28.05
CA MET A 46 20.72 -16.95 29.37
C MET A 46 20.68 -18.08 30.42
N ILE A 47 20.12 -19.24 30.05
CA ILE A 47 20.07 -20.42 30.91
C ILE A 47 21.49 -20.95 31.17
N THR A 48 22.32 -21.05 30.13
CA THR A 48 23.71 -21.50 30.25
C THR A 48 24.50 -20.59 31.19
N TRP A 49 24.34 -19.27 31.07
CA TRP A 49 25.00 -18.30 31.93
C TRP A 49 24.54 -18.40 33.39
N ALA A 50 23.23 -18.56 33.63
CA ALA A 50 22.68 -18.76 34.96
C ALA A 50 23.18 -20.07 35.60
N VAL A 51 23.27 -21.16 34.82
CA VAL A 51 23.78 -22.46 35.29
C VAL A 51 25.27 -22.39 35.62
N ILE A 52 26.09 -21.79 34.76
CA ILE A 52 27.54 -21.63 35.00
C ILE A 52 27.79 -20.82 36.28
N ASN A 53 27.10 -19.70 36.45
CA ASN A 53 27.24 -18.87 37.65
C ASN A 53 26.70 -19.56 38.92
N GLY A 54 25.60 -20.32 38.80
CA GLY A 54 25.07 -21.13 39.90
C GLY A 54 26.05 -22.22 40.36
N ILE A 55 26.68 -22.94 39.42
CA ILE A 55 27.68 -23.97 39.74
C ILE A 55 28.94 -23.35 40.36
N LEU A 56 29.42 -22.21 39.84
CA LEU A 56 30.56 -21.47 40.40
C LEU A 56 30.29 -21.00 41.84
N HIS A 57 29.06 -20.60 42.13
CA HIS A 57 28.63 -20.19 43.47
C HIS A 57 28.54 -21.38 44.45
N VAL A 58 28.00 -22.51 44.02
CA VAL A 58 27.93 -23.75 44.84
C VAL A 58 29.31 -24.39 45.04
N GLY A 59 30.24 -24.21 44.09
CA GLY A 59 31.61 -24.73 44.14
C GLY A 59 32.59 -23.96 45.03
N GLY A 60 32.14 -22.94 45.77
CA GLY A 60 32.98 -22.19 46.72
C GLY A 60 33.81 -21.05 46.13
N GLY A 61 33.64 -20.71 44.85
CA GLY A 61 34.20 -19.50 44.25
C GLY A 61 33.32 -18.28 44.55
N ASN A 62 33.92 -17.10 44.77
CA ASN A 62 33.17 -15.85 44.76
C ASN A 62 32.51 -15.71 43.38
N GLY A 63 31.20 -15.99 43.30
CA GLY A 63 30.46 -15.95 42.05
C GLY A 63 30.68 -14.62 41.34
N PHE A 64 30.99 -14.66 40.05
CA PHE A 64 31.19 -13.47 39.23
C PHE A 64 29.91 -12.61 39.14
N ASP A 65 28.74 -13.26 39.22
CA ASP A 65 27.42 -12.62 39.32
C ASP A 65 26.52 -13.38 40.34
N PRO A 66 26.67 -13.12 41.66
CA PRO A 66 25.85 -13.73 42.71
C PRO A 66 24.39 -13.29 42.61
N TYR A 67 23.48 -14.11 43.14
CA TYR A 67 22.05 -13.75 43.20
C TYR A 67 21.84 -12.45 44.01
N PRO A 68 21.15 -11.40 43.49
CA PRO A 68 20.41 -11.28 42.24
C PRO A 68 21.31 -10.84 41.06
N PHE A 69 21.31 -11.59 39.96
CA PHE A 69 22.16 -11.39 38.77
C PHE A 69 22.17 -9.93 38.25
N ILE A 70 23.08 -9.10 38.76
CA ILE A 70 23.05 -7.64 38.59
C ILE A 70 23.48 -7.28 37.18
N LEU A 71 24.45 -8.02 36.63
CA LEU A 71 25.00 -7.80 35.30
C LEU A 71 24.01 -8.26 34.23
N LEU A 72 23.38 -9.42 34.44
CA LEU A 72 22.36 -9.93 33.52
C LEU A 72 21.16 -8.97 33.45
N ASN A 73 20.67 -8.51 34.61
CA ASN A 73 19.53 -7.61 34.67
C ASN A 73 19.86 -6.23 34.06
N LEU A 74 21.07 -5.71 34.27
CA LEU A 74 21.54 -4.47 33.63
C LEU A 74 21.61 -4.62 32.10
N PHE A 75 22.16 -5.73 31.61
CA PHE A 75 22.26 -5.98 30.17
C PHE A 75 20.89 -6.15 29.51
N LEU A 76 19.96 -6.86 30.16
CA LEU A 76 18.57 -6.99 29.70
C LEU A 76 17.84 -5.65 29.69
N SER A 77 18.03 -4.83 30.73
CA SER A 77 17.45 -3.48 30.81
C SER A 77 17.99 -2.58 29.70
N MET A 78 19.29 -2.65 29.42
CA MET A 78 19.92 -1.91 28.32
C MET A 78 19.40 -2.37 26.95
N LEU A 79 19.30 -3.68 26.74
CA LEU A 79 18.73 -4.26 25.52
C LEU A 79 17.27 -3.84 25.32
N ALA A 80 16.46 -3.84 26.38
CA ALA A 80 15.08 -3.37 26.34
C ALA A 80 15.00 -1.87 26.01
N GLY A 81 15.89 -1.05 26.58
CA GLY A 81 15.99 0.38 26.26
C GLY A 81 16.35 0.64 24.79
N ILE A 82 17.31 -0.12 24.24
CA ILE A 82 17.67 -0.03 22.82
C ILE A 82 16.50 -0.48 21.93
N GLN A 83 15.80 -1.55 22.30
CA GLN A 83 14.60 -2.01 21.58
C GLN A 83 13.48 -0.97 21.59
N ALA A 84 13.21 -0.34 22.73
CA ALA A 84 12.22 0.73 22.85
C ALA A 84 12.59 1.97 22.01
N ALA A 85 13.87 2.36 22.01
CA ALA A 85 14.36 3.45 21.16
C ALA A 85 14.24 3.12 19.66
N ALA A 86 14.59 1.89 19.26
CA ALA A 86 14.44 1.44 17.87
C ALA A 86 12.97 1.42 17.44
N LEU A 87 12.06 0.98 18.32
CA LEU A 87 10.61 1.03 18.08
C LEU A 87 10.11 2.48 17.92
N LEU A 88 10.58 3.41 18.76
CA LEU A 88 10.20 4.81 18.68
C LEU A 88 10.71 5.48 17.39
N ILE A 89 11.93 5.14 16.95
CA ILE A 89 12.48 5.62 15.67
C ILE A 89 11.67 5.04 14.49
N ALA A 90 11.32 3.75 14.55
CA ALA A 90 10.49 3.11 13.53
C ALA A 90 9.09 3.72 13.46
N ALA A 91 8.47 4.00 14.61
CA ALA A 91 7.18 4.67 14.70
C ALA A 91 7.24 6.09 14.12
N LYS A 92 8.23 6.90 14.52
CA LYS A 92 8.42 8.26 14.00
C LYS A 92 8.56 8.28 12.47
N ARG A 93 9.27 7.32 11.89
CA ARG A 93 9.43 7.19 10.43
C ARG A 93 8.14 6.72 9.75
N SER A 94 7.38 5.83 10.37
CA SER A 94 6.09 5.38 9.84
C SER A 94 5.09 6.54 9.80
N ASP A 95 5.03 7.34 10.86
CA ASP A 95 4.11 8.48 10.96
C ASP A 95 4.44 9.58 9.95
N SER A 96 5.74 9.88 9.74
CA SER A 96 6.13 10.85 8.72
C SER A 96 5.73 10.41 7.31
N VAL A 97 5.89 9.13 6.99
CA VAL A 97 5.49 8.57 5.70
C VAL A 97 3.96 8.55 5.55
N ALA A 98 3.22 8.21 6.62
CA ALA A 98 1.75 8.23 6.60
C ALA A 98 1.19 9.65 6.39
N SER A 99 1.79 10.66 7.01
CA SER A 99 1.38 12.06 6.81
C SER A 99 1.57 12.53 5.36
N GLU A 100 2.67 12.14 4.72
CA GLU A 100 2.97 12.54 3.33
C GLU A 100 2.01 11.84 2.34
N ILE A 101 1.68 10.57 2.59
CA ILE A 101 0.71 9.82 1.77
C ILE A 101 -0.69 10.43 1.86
N SER A 102 -1.12 10.89 3.04
CA SER A 102 -2.43 11.53 3.21
C SER A 102 -2.58 12.79 2.35
N LEU A 103 -1.54 13.64 2.30
CA LEU A 103 -1.55 14.84 1.44
C LEU A 103 -1.65 14.49 -0.05
N HIS A 104 -0.97 13.42 -0.48
CA HIS A 104 -1.03 12.96 -1.87
C HIS A 104 -2.36 12.23 -2.20
N THR A 105 -3.01 11.65 -1.19
CA THR A 105 -4.32 11.01 -1.35
C THR A 105 -5.41 12.07 -1.54
N GLU A 106 -5.32 13.21 -0.86
CA GLU A 106 -6.25 14.34 -1.05
C GLU A 106 -6.18 14.89 -2.48
N THR A 107 -4.98 15.15 -3.00
CA THR A 107 -4.82 15.66 -4.37
C THR A 107 -5.26 14.64 -5.42
N THR A 108 -4.93 13.36 -5.22
CA THR A 108 -5.38 12.30 -6.12
C THR A 108 -6.90 12.11 -6.08
N ALA A 109 -7.53 12.27 -4.91
CA ALA A 109 -8.98 12.22 -4.77
C ALA A 109 -9.66 13.39 -5.49
N ASP A 110 -9.09 14.59 -5.42
CA ASP A 110 -9.56 15.76 -6.16
C ASP A 110 -9.43 15.57 -7.68
N ASP A 111 -8.32 15.01 -8.17
CA ASP A 111 -8.13 14.67 -9.58
C ASP A 111 -9.15 13.63 -10.07
N ILE A 112 -9.39 12.59 -9.28
CA ILE A 112 -10.42 11.58 -9.58
C ILE A 112 -11.81 12.23 -9.66
N LYS A 113 -12.11 13.15 -8.74
CA LYS A 113 -13.38 13.88 -8.72
C LYS A 113 -13.53 14.79 -9.95
N ALA A 114 -12.46 15.45 -10.38
CA ALA A 114 -12.45 16.27 -11.59
C ALA A 114 -12.67 15.42 -12.86
N LEU A 115 -12.05 14.24 -12.94
CA LEU A 115 -12.26 13.29 -14.03
C LEU A 115 -13.69 12.74 -14.06
N LEU A 116 -14.28 12.46 -12.89
CA LEU A 116 -15.68 12.03 -12.79
C LEU A 116 -16.66 13.13 -13.21
N GLN A 117 -16.41 14.39 -12.80
CA GLN A 117 -17.20 15.52 -13.27
C GLN A 117 -17.15 15.64 -14.79
N THR A 118 -15.95 15.56 -15.37
CA THR A 118 -15.79 15.64 -16.84
C THR A 118 -16.54 14.52 -17.55
N ASN A 119 -16.54 13.30 -17.01
CA ASN A 119 -17.32 12.18 -17.57
C ASN A 119 -18.83 12.41 -17.47
N ASN A 120 -19.32 12.93 -16.34
CA ASN A 120 -20.74 13.27 -16.19
C ASN A 120 -21.16 14.39 -17.15
N ASP A 121 -20.31 15.42 -17.34
CA ASP A 121 -20.56 16.51 -18.27
C ASP A 121 -20.61 16.02 -19.71
N LEU A 122 -19.66 15.16 -20.11
CA LEU A 122 -19.65 14.54 -21.43
C LEU A 122 -20.89 13.66 -21.66
N THR A 123 -21.30 12.90 -20.64
CA THR A 123 -22.52 12.07 -20.69
C THR A 123 -23.77 12.93 -20.88
N SER A 124 -23.82 14.09 -20.22
CA SER A 124 -24.94 15.04 -20.35
C SER A 124 -24.97 15.67 -21.75
N ALA A 125 -23.81 16.07 -22.28
CA ALA A 125 -23.71 16.57 -23.65
C ALA A 125 -24.12 15.52 -24.70
N VAL A 126 -23.72 14.26 -24.50
CA VAL A 126 -24.17 13.15 -25.36
C VAL A 126 -25.68 12.97 -25.28
N HIS A 127 -26.26 13.04 -24.08
CA HIS A 127 -27.71 12.98 -23.90
C HIS A 127 -28.44 14.08 -24.67
N ASP A 128 -27.96 15.32 -24.58
CA ASP A 128 -28.55 16.46 -25.29
C ASP A 128 -28.51 16.29 -26.82
N VAL A 129 -27.39 15.77 -27.35
CA VAL A 129 -27.27 15.45 -28.78
C VAL A 129 -28.26 14.37 -29.19
N VAL A 130 -28.45 13.33 -28.37
CA VAL A 130 -29.42 12.27 -28.63
C VAL A 130 -30.85 12.82 -28.63
N VAL A 131 -31.19 13.71 -27.69
CA VAL A 131 -32.50 14.37 -27.64
C VAL A 131 -32.73 15.22 -28.89
N ALA A 132 -31.73 15.98 -29.34
CA ALA A 132 -31.82 16.77 -30.56
C ALA A 132 -32.01 15.89 -31.81
N MET A 133 -31.27 14.78 -31.93
CA MET A 133 -31.43 13.83 -33.02
C MET A 133 -32.82 13.18 -33.04
N LYS A 134 -33.38 12.87 -31.86
CA LYS A 134 -34.74 12.36 -31.75
C LYS A 134 -35.75 13.38 -32.27
N SER A 135 -35.62 14.64 -31.86
CA SER A 135 -36.47 15.73 -32.36
C SER A 135 -36.40 15.89 -33.89
N GLN A 136 -35.19 15.79 -34.47
CA GLN A 136 -35.03 15.81 -35.93
C GLN A 136 -35.73 14.62 -36.61
N THR A 137 -35.62 13.42 -36.01
CA THR A 137 -36.28 12.21 -36.52
C THR A 137 -37.80 12.33 -36.45
N ASP A 138 -38.33 12.84 -35.35
CA ASP A 138 -39.77 13.05 -35.16
C ASP A 138 -40.31 14.08 -36.18
N MET A 139 -39.57 15.18 -36.43
CA MET A 139 -39.93 16.13 -37.47
C MET A 139 -39.92 15.52 -38.87
N LEU A 140 -38.93 14.68 -39.20
CA LEU A 140 -38.88 13.96 -40.48
C LEU A 140 -40.05 13.00 -40.63
N GLN A 141 -40.45 12.30 -39.56
CA GLN A 141 -41.63 11.43 -39.57
C GLN A 141 -42.92 12.22 -39.78
N GLU A 142 -43.07 13.39 -39.16
CA GLU A 142 -44.25 14.23 -39.35
C GLU A 142 -44.32 14.79 -40.78
N ILE A 143 -43.19 15.20 -41.36
CA ILE A 143 -43.11 15.60 -42.77
C ILE A 143 -43.51 14.43 -43.67
N HIS A 144 -42.96 13.23 -43.44
CA HIS A 144 -43.30 12.04 -44.22
C HIS A 144 -44.81 11.76 -44.17
N ARG A 145 -45.41 11.86 -42.98
CA ARG A 145 -46.85 11.69 -42.76
C ARG A 145 -47.70 12.73 -43.51
N HIS A 146 -47.30 14.01 -43.49
CA HIS A 146 -47.99 15.06 -44.25
C HIS A 146 -47.88 14.84 -45.78
N VAL A 147 -46.71 14.42 -46.26
CA VAL A 147 -46.49 14.11 -47.68
C VAL A 147 -47.34 12.91 -48.12
N GLU A 148 -47.43 11.86 -47.30
CA GLU A 148 -48.27 10.70 -47.55
C GLU A 148 -49.76 11.05 -47.56
N ALA A 149 -50.21 11.97 -46.68
CA ALA A 149 -51.59 12.48 -46.67
C ALA A 149 -51.94 13.32 -47.91
N LEU A 150 -50.99 14.08 -48.45
CA LEU A 150 -51.17 14.89 -49.68
C LEU A 150 -51.09 14.05 -50.95
N SER A 151 -50.42 12.90 -50.91
CA SER A 151 -50.28 11.96 -52.03
C SER A 151 -50.62 10.53 -51.58
N PRO A 152 -51.91 10.23 -51.38
CA PRO A 152 -52.36 8.91 -50.91
C PRO A 152 -52.09 7.86 -52.00
N GLY A 153 -50.90 7.26 -51.97
CA GLY A 153 -50.44 6.25 -52.93
C GLY A 153 -48.97 6.33 -53.39
N ALA A 154 -48.20 7.33 -52.96
CA ALA A 154 -46.80 7.49 -53.41
C ALA A 154 -45.81 6.40 -52.94
N GLY A 155 -46.21 5.51 -52.03
CA GLY A 155 -45.37 4.44 -51.49
C GLY A 155 -45.31 3.13 -52.30
N THR A 156 -46.03 3.01 -53.43
CA THR A 156 -46.12 1.75 -54.21
C THR A 156 -45.16 1.67 -55.41
N SER A 157 -44.11 2.48 -55.47
CA SER A 157 -43.08 2.36 -56.51
C SER A 157 -42.19 1.13 -56.26
N THR A 158 -42.69 -0.02 -56.72
CA THR A 158 -41.94 -1.28 -56.83
C THR A 158 -40.57 -1.02 -57.49
N PRO A 159 -39.44 -1.45 -56.90
CA PRO A 159 -38.14 -1.26 -57.52
C PRO A 159 -38.07 -2.05 -58.86
N PRO A 160 -37.43 -1.50 -59.91
CA PRO A 160 -37.29 -2.20 -61.18
C PRO A 160 -36.46 -3.47 -60.99
N ARG A 161 -37.02 -4.61 -61.43
CA ARG A 161 -36.30 -5.89 -61.48
C ARG A 161 -35.23 -5.78 -62.57
N ALA A 162 -33.97 -5.98 -62.18
CA ALA A 162 -32.87 -6.33 -63.06
C ALA A 162 -32.59 -7.83 -62.91
#